data_AF-C7DLQ1-F1
#
_entry.id   AF-C7DLQ1-F1
#
_cell.length_a   1.000
_cell.length_b   1.000
_cell.length_c   1.000
_cell.angle_alpha   90.00
_cell.angle_beta   90.00
_cell.angle_gamma   90.00
#
_symmetry.space_group_name_H-M   'P 1'
#
loop_
_entity.id
_entity.type
_entity.pdbx_description
1 polymer ?
#
loop_
_entity_poly.entity_id
_entity_poly.type
_entity_poly.pdbx_seq_one_letter_code
_entity_poly.pdbx_strand_id
1 'polypeptide(L)'
;MRLIPVKKRFVRSFKSKDGEDVEVRLVIRFQPKIHWMPEIYKHFGKDYGRSFLQREGSLDIEQVIKLHNCSDLTDPKKEAYQLRVIEEIRFRLLDACIFHHIKMDENDLEIQFLLPEY
;
A
#
# COMPACT_ATOMS: atom_id res chain seq x y z
N MET A 1 13.99 5.54 23.71
CA MET A 1 12.71 5.10 23.10
C MET A 1 13.02 3.99 22.09
N ARG A 2 12.68 2.73 22.39
CA ARG A 2 12.79 1.64 21.40
C ARG A 2 11.68 1.85 20.38
N LEU A 3 12.03 2.11 19.13
CA LEU A 3 11.05 2.24 18.05
C LEU A 3 10.58 0.85 17.67
N ILE A 4 9.35 0.54 18.03
CA ILE A 4 8.70 -0.71 17.68
C ILE A 4 8.17 -0.54 16.24
N PRO A 5 8.59 -1.41 15.30
CA PRO A 5 8.01 -1.39 13.96
C PRO A 5 6.51 -1.65 14.05
N VAL A 6 5.73 -0.95 13.24
CA VAL A 6 4.28 -1.03 13.26
C VAL A 6 3.81 -1.83 12.04
N LYS A 7 3.24 -3.00 12.29
CA LYS A 7 2.54 -3.78 11.25
C LYS A 7 1.13 -3.23 11.09
N LYS A 8 0.75 -2.88 9.86
CA LYS A 8 -0.56 -2.34 9.51
C LYS A 8 -1.21 -3.23 8.45
N ARG A 9 -2.51 -3.47 8.65
CA ARG A 9 -3.40 -4.04 7.65
C ARG A 9 -4.26 -2.91 7.10
N PHE A 10 -4.33 -2.83 5.78
CA PHE A 10 -5.10 -1.87 5.03
C PHE A 10 -5.96 -2.62 4.03
N VAL A 11 -7.26 -2.37 4.07
CA VAL A 11 -8.23 -2.97 3.16
C VAL A 11 -9.04 -1.83 2.59
N ARG A 12 -9.07 -1.71 1.27
CA ARG A 12 -9.83 -0.66 0.58
C ARG A 12 -10.17 -1.10 -0.84
N SER A 13 -11.37 -0.74 -1.27
CA SER A 13 -11.83 -0.94 -2.65
C SER A 13 -11.40 0.24 -3.53
N PHE A 14 -10.95 -0.07 -4.73
CA PHE A 14 -10.53 0.88 -5.76
C PHE A 14 -11.22 0.55 -7.07
N LYS A 15 -11.42 1.57 -7.92
CA LYS A 15 -11.97 1.37 -9.26
C LYS A 15 -10.87 0.98 -10.25
N SER A 16 -11.07 -0.13 -10.94
CA SER A 16 -10.24 -0.57 -12.06
C SER A 16 -10.51 0.26 -13.32
N LYS A 17 -9.73 -0.01 -14.38
CA LYS A 17 -9.85 0.64 -15.69
C LYS A 17 -11.25 0.50 -16.31
N ASP A 18 -11.85 -0.68 -16.15
CA ASP A 18 -13.20 -1.04 -16.62
C ASP A 18 -14.31 -0.54 -15.68
N GLY A 19 -13.97 0.15 -14.58
CA GLY A 19 -14.92 0.76 -13.67
C GLY A 19 -15.52 -0.19 -12.62
N GLU A 20 -15.05 -1.44 -12.60
CA GLU A 20 -15.37 -2.43 -11.57
C GLU A 20 -14.60 -2.13 -10.27
N ASP A 21 -15.13 -2.61 -9.15
CA ASP A 21 -14.48 -2.46 -7.85
C ASP A 21 -13.53 -3.63 -7.60
N VAL A 22 -12.30 -3.31 -7.21
CA VAL A 22 -11.26 -4.26 -6.79
C VAL A 22 -10.90 -3.98 -5.34
N GLU A 23 -11.08 -4.97 -4.47
CA GLU A 23 -10.63 -4.90 -3.09
C GLU A 23 -9.13 -5.20 -3.00
N VAL A 24 -8.37 -4.26 -2.44
CA VAL A 24 -6.95 -4.43 -2.17
C VAL A 24 -6.75 -4.69 -0.70
N ARG A 25 -6.17 -5.84 -0.36
CA ARG A 25 -5.71 -6.16 0.99
C ARG A 25 -4.19 -6.02 1.02
N LEU A 26 -3.72 -5.03 1.76
CA LEU A 26 -2.31 -4.73 1.97
C LEU A 26 -1.95 -4.99 3.43
N VAL A 27 -0.90 -5.76 3.66
CA VAL A 27 -0.23 -5.89 4.95
C VAL A 27 1.18 -5.39 4.76
N ILE A 28 1.61 -4.48 5.64
CA ILE A 28 2.92 -3.82 5.53
C ILE A 28 3.44 -3.48 6.92
N ARG A 29 4.76 -3.51 7.09
CA ARG A 29 5.42 -3.08 8.33
C ARG A 29 6.24 -1.83 8.08
N PHE A 30 6.00 -0.81 8.90
CA PHE A 30 6.70 0.46 8.85
C PHE A 30 7.58 0.69 10.08
N GLN A 31 8.71 1.36 9.87
CA GLN A 31 9.59 1.83 10.93
C GLN A 31 9.99 3.28 10.63
N PRO A 32 9.64 4.27 11.47
CA PRO A 32 10.02 5.65 11.20
C PRO A 32 11.51 5.84 11.52
N LYS A 33 12.21 6.66 10.74
CA LYS A 33 13.57 7.07 11.10
C LYS A 33 13.51 8.01 12.31
N ILE A 34 14.24 7.68 13.38
CA ILE A 34 14.14 8.34 14.71
C ILE A 34 14.20 9.86 14.60
N HIS A 35 15.14 10.36 13.78
CA HIS A 35 15.44 11.79 13.66
C HIS A 35 14.31 12.58 12.99
N TRP A 36 13.47 11.92 12.19
CA TRP A 36 12.38 12.52 11.43
C TRP A 36 11.01 12.32 12.10
N MET A 37 10.97 11.65 13.25
CA MET A 37 9.73 11.32 13.96
C MET A 37 8.85 12.54 14.30
N PRO A 38 9.38 13.69 14.75
CA PRO A 38 8.55 14.87 15.01
C PRO A 38 7.81 15.34 13.75
N GLU A 39 8.48 15.31 12.60
CA GLU A 39 7.91 15.69 11.30
C GLU A 39 6.88 14.66 10.83
N ILE A 40 7.22 13.37 10.89
CA ILE A 40 6.30 12.28 10.54
C ILE A 40 5.01 12.39 11.37
N TYR A 41 5.12 12.63 12.68
CA TYR A 41 3.94 12.80 13.55
C TYR A 41 3.19 14.11 13.31
N LYS A 42 3.88 15.17 12.88
CA LYS A 42 3.23 16.42 12.47
C LYS A 42 2.39 16.22 11.21
N HIS A 43 2.89 15.47 10.23
CA HIS A 43 2.21 15.22 8.96
C HIS A 43 1.10 14.16 9.07
N PHE A 44 1.40 13.03 9.72
CA PHE A 44 0.56 11.83 9.73
C PHE A 44 -0.08 11.52 11.09
N GLY A 45 0.28 12.26 12.15
CA GLY A 45 -0.23 12.03 13.50
C GLY A 45 0.43 10.86 14.22
N LYS A 46 -0.11 10.53 15.40
CA LYS A 46 0.39 9.41 16.24
C LYS A 46 0.25 8.06 15.55
N ASP A 47 -0.81 7.86 14.76
CA ASP A 47 -1.01 6.65 13.96
C ASP A 47 -0.47 6.81 12.53
N TYR A 48 0.79 7.20 12.44
CA TYR A 48 1.42 7.60 11.18
C TYR A 48 1.28 6.54 10.08
N GLY A 49 1.42 5.25 10.42
CA GLY A 49 1.35 4.17 9.43
C GLY A 49 -0.03 4.04 8.80
N ARG A 50 -1.11 4.25 9.57
CA ARG A 50 -2.46 4.24 9.02
C ARG A 50 -2.71 5.47 8.16
N SER A 51 -2.35 6.65 8.66
CA SER A 51 -2.53 7.92 7.94
C SER A 51 -1.72 7.97 6.64
N PHE A 52 -0.51 7.42 6.64
CA PHE A 52 0.33 7.28 5.44
C PHE A 52 -0.38 6.43 4.38
N LEU A 53 -0.88 5.24 4.74
CA LEU A 53 -1.60 4.37 3.81
C LEU A 53 -2.91 5.00 3.31
N GLN A 54 -3.59 5.78 4.14
CA GLN A 54 -4.84 6.43 3.77
C GLN A 54 -4.67 7.67 2.88
N ARG A 55 -3.50 8.31 2.89
CA ARG A 55 -3.22 9.51 2.12
C ARG A 55 -2.37 9.19 0.91
N GLU A 56 -1.11 8.82 1.13
CA GLU A 56 -0.14 8.54 0.06
C GLU A 56 -0.39 7.16 -0.54
N GLY A 57 -0.41 6.13 0.30
CA GLY A 57 -0.49 4.75 -0.19
C GLY A 57 -1.76 4.47 -1.00
N SER A 58 -2.89 5.06 -0.63
CA SER A 58 -4.12 4.90 -1.41
C SER A 58 -4.07 5.60 -2.76
N LEU A 59 -3.38 6.74 -2.87
CA LEU A 59 -3.23 7.43 -4.15
C LEU A 59 -2.34 6.62 -5.10
N ASP A 60 -1.23 6.08 -4.60
CA ASP A 60 -0.33 5.24 -5.39
C ASP A 60 -1.03 3.97 -5.88
N ILE A 61 -1.73 3.27 -4.97
CA ILE A 61 -2.49 2.06 -5.30
C ILE A 61 -3.59 2.38 -6.32
N GLU A 62 -4.33 3.48 -6.13
CA GLU A 62 -5.39 3.90 -7.04
C GLU A 62 -4.86 4.20 -8.45
N GLN A 63 -3.73 4.90 -8.54
CA GLN A 63 -3.12 5.23 -9.83
C GLN A 63 -2.67 4.00 -10.61
N VAL A 64 -2.18 2.96 -9.92
CA VAL A 64 -1.80 1.70 -10.57
C VAL A 64 -3.05 0.94 -10.99
N ILE A 65 -4.03 0.74 -10.10
CA ILE A 65 -5.22 -0.09 -10.38
C ILE A 65 -6.04 0.46 -11.54
N LYS A 66 -6.15 1.78 -11.69
CA LYS A 66 -6.86 2.42 -12.81
C LYS A 66 -6.26 2.12 -14.20
N LEU A 67 -5.04 1.56 -14.27
CA LEU A 67 -4.39 1.18 -15.52
C LEU A 67 -4.72 -0.26 -15.96
N HIS A 68 -5.29 -1.06 -15.06
CA HIS A 68 -5.52 -2.50 -15.24
C HIS A 68 -7.01 -2.83 -15.17
N ASN A 69 -7.45 -3.85 -15.91
CA ASN A 69 -8.83 -4.33 -15.82
C ASN A 69 -8.99 -5.21 -14.57
N CYS A 70 -10.20 -5.23 -14.01
CA CYS A 70 -10.50 -6.04 -12.83
C CYS A 70 -10.21 -7.53 -13.07
N SER A 71 -10.61 -8.07 -14.22
CA SER A 71 -10.37 -9.47 -14.59
C SER A 71 -8.89 -9.83 -14.71
N ASP A 72 -8.00 -8.88 -14.98
CA ASP A 72 -6.56 -9.12 -15.02
C ASP A 72 -5.95 -9.18 -13.62
N LEU A 73 -6.54 -8.45 -12.66
CA LEU A 73 -6.07 -8.34 -11.28
C LEU A 73 -6.58 -9.48 -10.39
N THR A 74 -7.77 -10.03 -10.65
CA THR A 74 -8.42 -11.02 -9.79
C THR A 74 -8.35 -12.46 -10.31
N ASP A 75 -8.00 -12.68 -11.59
CA ASP A 75 -7.90 -14.03 -12.19
C ASP A 75 -6.67 -14.79 -11.67
N PRO A 76 -6.84 -15.91 -10.92
CA PRO A 76 -5.73 -16.69 -10.38
C PRO A 76 -4.82 -17.29 -11.46
N LYS A 77 -5.29 -17.43 -12.71
CA LYS A 77 -4.46 -17.90 -13.83
C LYS A 77 -3.45 -16.85 -14.30
N LYS A 78 -3.62 -15.59 -13.88
CA LYS A 78 -2.77 -14.46 -14.25
C LYS A 78 -1.83 -14.04 -13.10
N GLU A 79 -1.39 -14.98 -12.28
CA GLU A 79 -0.45 -14.72 -11.17
C GLU A 79 0.78 -13.89 -11.59
N ALA A 80 1.41 -14.22 -12.72
CA ALA A 80 2.57 -13.47 -13.23
C ALA A 80 2.22 -12.02 -13.65
N TYR A 81 0.96 -11.73 -13.96
CA TYR A 81 0.49 -10.36 -14.18
C TYR A 81 0.30 -9.65 -12.84
N GLN A 82 -0.40 -10.29 -11.90
CA GLN A 82 -0.63 -9.76 -10.56
C GLN A 82 0.68 -9.42 -9.86
N LEU A 83 1.68 -10.29 -9.93
CA LEU A 83 3.02 -10.06 -9.37
C LEU A 83 3.68 -8.80 -9.95
N ARG A 84 3.55 -8.56 -11.26
CA ARG A 84 4.09 -7.33 -11.89
C ARG A 84 3.40 -6.07 -11.38
N VAL A 85 2.08 -6.12 -11.20
CA VAL A 85 1.30 -5.00 -10.64
C VAL A 85 1.66 -4.78 -9.18
N ILE A 86 1.81 -5.85 -8.39
CA ILE A 86 2.25 -5.79 -6.99
C ILE A 86 3.64 -5.16 -6.88
N GLU A 87 4.58 -5.54 -7.75
CA GLU A 87 5.91 -4.93 -7.79
C GLU A 87 5.84 -3.45 -8.15
N GLU A 88 4.99 -3.04 -9.10
CA GLU A 88 4.79 -1.61 -9.40
C GLU A 88 4.27 -0.83 -8.18
N ILE A 89 3.26 -1.37 -7.47
CA ILE A 89 2.75 -0.78 -6.23
C ILE A 89 3.86 -0.73 -5.16
N ARG A 90 4.66 -1.80 -5.03
CA ARG A 90 5.80 -1.85 -4.11
C ARG A 90 6.79 -0.72 -4.40
N PHE A 91 7.16 -0.50 -5.65
CA PHE A 91 8.10 0.56 -6.03
C PHE A 91 7.56 1.95 -5.68
N ARG A 92 6.28 2.23 -5.96
CA ARG A 92 5.67 3.52 -5.64
C ARG A 92 5.58 3.75 -4.13
N LEU A 93 5.13 2.74 -3.38
CA LEU A 93 5.09 2.81 -1.91
C LEU A 93 6.48 3.02 -1.30
N LEU A 94 7.52 2.38 -1.85
CA LEU A 94 8.90 2.58 -1.42
C LEU A 94 9.36 4.01 -1.65
N ASP A 95 9.06 4.59 -2.81
CA ASP A 95 9.42 5.98 -3.13
C ASP A 95 8.74 6.96 -2.15
N ALA A 96 7.44 6.80 -1.93
CA ALA A 96 6.69 7.58 -0.93
C ALA A 96 7.25 7.41 0.49
N CYS A 97 7.64 6.18 0.87
CA CYS A 97 8.29 5.91 2.15
C CYS A 97 9.63 6.64 2.29
N ILE A 98 10.47 6.61 1.25
CA ILE A 98 11.77 7.29 1.22
C ILE A 98 11.58 8.80 1.39
N PHE A 99 10.65 9.37 0.63
CA PHE A 99 10.29 10.79 0.69
C PHE A 99 9.86 11.21 2.10
N HIS A 100 9.01 10.42 2.76
CA HIS A 100 8.53 10.69 4.12
C HIS A 100 9.44 10.15 5.25
N HIS A 101 10.64 9.67 4.91
CA HIS A 101 11.60 9.15 5.88
C HIS A 101 11.08 7.98 6.74
N ILE A 102 10.17 7.19 6.18
CA ILE A 102 9.64 5.96 6.75
C ILE A 102 10.42 4.80 6.11
N LYS A 103 10.90 3.85 6.91
CA LYS A 103 11.42 2.58 6.39
C LYS A 103 10.27 1.59 6.25
N MET A 104 10.23 0.91 5.11
CA MET A 104 9.35 -0.22 4.87
C MET A 104 10.14 -1.52 5.06
N ASP A 105 9.55 -2.52 5.70
CA ASP A 105 10.11 -3.88 5.74
C ASP A 105 9.55 -4.67 4.55
N GLU A 106 10.39 -4.90 3.55
CA GLU A 106 10.01 -5.51 2.27
C GLU A 106 9.61 -6.99 2.41
N ASN A 107 10.07 -7.66 3.46
CA ASN A 107 9.74 -9.06 3.73
C ASN A 107 8.32 -9.24 4.31
N ASP A 108 7.77 -8.17 4.88
CA ASP A 108 6.45 -8.15 5.52
C ASP A 108 5.40 -7.44 4.64
N LEU A 109 5.71 -7.21 3.35
CA LEU A 109 4.79 -6.65 2.37
C LEU A 109 3.99 -7.78 1.70
N GLU A 110 2.70 -7.82 1.96
CA GLU A 110 1.75 -8.72 1.30
C GLU A 110 0.64 -7.90 0.66
N ILE A 111 0.37 -8.13 -0.63
CA ILE A 111 -0.70 -7.48 -1.38
C ILE A 111 -1.54 -8.55 -2.04
N GLN A 112 -2.86 -8.44 -1.89
CA GLN A 112 -3.84 -9.32 -2.54
C GLN A 112 -4.93 -8.48 -3.19
N PHE A 113 -5.33 -8.87 -4.39
CA PHE A 113 -6.48 -8.32 -5.10
C PHE A 113 -7.63 -9.31 -5.03
N LEU A 114 -8.80 -8.83 -4.64
CA LEU A 114 -10.00 -9.63 -4.48
C LEU A 114 -11.19 -8.90 -5.10
N LEU A 115 -12.23 -9.66 -5.45
CA LEU A 115 -13.54 -9.08 -5.69
C LEU A 115 -14.15 -8.65 -4.35
N PRO A 116 -14.80 -7.48 -4.27
CA PRO A 116 -15.45 -7.04 -3.03
C PRO A 116 -16.58 -8.01 -2.66
N GLU A 117 -16.49 -8.56 -1.44
CA GLU A 117 -17.56 -9.35 -0.84
C GLU A 117 -18.62 -8.38 -0.31
N TYR A 118 -19.75 -8.26 -1.01
CA TYR A 118 -20.93 -7.51 -0.57
C TYR A 118 -21.87 -8.37 0.27
#